data_AF-A0A543AP82-F1
#
_entry.id   AF-A0A543AP82-F1
#
_cell.length_a   1.000
_cell.length_b   1.000
_cell.length_c   1.000
_cell.angle_alpha   90.00
_cell.angle_beta   90.00
_cell.angle_gamma   90.00
#
_symmetry.space_group_name_H-M   'P 1'
#
loop_
_entity.id
_entity.type
_entity.pdbx_description
1 polymer ?
#
loop_
_entity_poly.entity_id
_entity_poly.type
_entity_poly.pdbx_seq_one_letter_code
_entity_poly.pdbx_strand_id
1 'polypeptide(L)'
;MQNWVKIVIGVVLLTGLVVLSFFIPWPQTWSFQAFLEFLGDAEEDWHLWAALTAFGTVGATVVALYLSFDAWRQNKAATARVVSAWITDDYEPRSDGSSYERTIKMHLANESNEPVFSATPNVYIGNGQVPLGPLSAPSPISVIPPRRELVFDISVPLLAHTDSWHPTVSLAFNDPKGRRWRRLPDGTLENVSRKKSRWSDDSATMDERVRGDDTVLNPMFITEIFLEGLEQNEPTFEHMQPVLAESAAEDWAEVNWAELQQEVSGYRPTSMIDYPAPRIARIKLSGDTTLEGRQVQGDGTGIELRDVQFLTLVFETERGWRVFGIGGALRPDRIYFGDSLQDEIRLYS
;
A
#
# COMPACT_ATOMS: atom_id res chain seq x y z
N MET A 1 -41.24 -23.36 -52.80
CA MET A 1 -41.46 -23.53 -51.34
C MET A 1 -40.48 -24.49 -50.69
N GLN A 2 -40.08 -25.58 -51.37
CA GLN A 2 -39.19 -26.63 -50.82
C GLN A 2 -37.74 -26.16 -50.55
N ASN A 3 -37.18 -25.24 -51.36
CA ASN A 3 -35.81 -24.72 -51.16
C ASN A 3 -35.68 -23.76 -49.97
N TRP A 4 -36.71 -22.95 -49.70
CA TRP A 4 -36.70 -22.03 -48.56
C TRP A 4 -36.72 -22.77 -47.22
N VAL A 5 -37.45 -23.88 -47.13
CA VAL A 5 -37.48 -24.72 -45.93
C VAL A 5 -36.12 -25.38 -45.69
N LYS A 6 -35.42 -25.83 -46.74
CA LYS A 6 -34.05 -26.38 -46.62
C LYS A 6 -33.05 -25.32 -46.16
N ILE A 7 -33.15 -24.09 -46.68
CA ILE A 7 -32.30 -22.96 -46.27
C ILE A 7 -32.56 -22.60 -44.80
N VAL A 8 -33.83 -22.49 -44.38
CA VAL A 8 -34.16 -22.16 -42.98
C VAL A 8 -33.72 -23.27 -42.03
N ILE A 9 -33.93 -24.54 -42.38
CA ILE A 9 -33.49 -25.68 -41.57
C ILE A 9 -31.96 -25.73 -41.50
N GLY A 10 -31.27 -25.51 -42.62
CA GLY A 10 -29.80 -25.44 -42.67
C GLY A 10 -29.25 -24.31 -41.81
N VAL A 11 -29.86 -23.11 -41.88
CA VAL A 11 -29.47 -21.96 -41.06
C VAL A 11 -29.72 -22.23 -39.57
N VAL A 12 -30.86 -22.79 -39.19
CA VAL A 12 -31.18 -23.10 -37.79
C VAL A 12 -30.23 -24.18 -37.24
N LEU A 13 -29.91 -25.21 -38.03
CA LEU A 13 -28.94 -26.25 -37.66
C LEU A 13 -27.52 -25.72 -37.51
N LEU A 14 -27.06 -24.85 -38.43
CA LEU A 14 -25.72 -24.27 -38.36
C LEU A 14 -25.58 -23.26 -37.22
N THR A 15 -26.61 -22.44 -36.99
CA THR A 15 -26.64 -21.47 -35.88
C THR A 15 -26.67 -22.20 -34.55
N GLY A 16 -27.43 -23.29 -34.46
CA GLY A 16 -27.41 -24.21 -33.31
C GLY A 16 -26.04 -24.83 -33.09
N LEU A 17 -25.38 -25.33 -34.14
CA LEU A 17 -24.03 -25.93 -34.07
C LEU A 17 -22.96 -24.95 -33.59
N VAL A 18 -22.95 -23.71 -34.10
CA VAL A 18 -21.98 -22.68 -33.70
C VAL A 18 -22.21 -22.28 -32.25
N VAL A 19 -23.45 -22.08 -31.81
CA VAL A 19 -23.75 -21.72 -30.42
C VAL A 19 -23.46 -22.90 -29.47
N LEU A 20 -23.76 -24.14 -29.86
CA LEU A 20 -23.53 -25.34 -29.03
C LEU A 20 -22.05 -25.71 -28.91
N SER A 21 -21.23 -25.48 -29.94
CA SER A 21 -19.79 -25.78 -29.90
C SER A 21 -18.97 -24.84 -29.03
N PHE A 22 -19.53 -23.67 -28.64
CA PHE A 22 -18.93 -22.79 -27.63
C PHE A 22 -19.35 -23.10 -26.19
N PHE A 23 -20.41 -23.90 -25.96
CA PHE A 23 -20.99 -24.10 -24.62
C PHE A 23 -21.07 -25.56 -24.14
N ILE A 24 -20.94 -26.58 -25.00
CA ILE A 24 -21.11 -27.99 -24.63
C ILE A 24 -20.03 -28.86 -25.32
N PRO A 25 -19.40 -29.84 -24.63
CA PRO A 25 -18.54 -30.82 -25.28
C PRO A 25 -19.35 -31.62 -26.32
N TRP A 26 -18.81 -31.66 -27.54
CA TRP A 26 -19.41 -32.22 -28.76
C TRP A 26 -20.09 -33.58 -28.53
N PRO A 27 -21.39 -33.76 -28.82
CA PRO A 27 -22.03 -35.06 -28.64
C PRO A 27 -21.53 -36.05 -29.70
N GLN A 28 -21.10 -37.23 -29.25
CA GLN A 28 -20.52 -38.34 -30.04
C GLN A 28 -21.45 -38.97 -31.11
N THR A 29 -22.66 -38.46 -31.32
CA THR A 29 -23.70 -39.11 -32.14
C THR A 29 -23.98 -38.43 -33.48
N TRP A 30 -23.30 -37.33 -33.82
CA TRP A 30 -23.43 -36.70 -35.13
C TRP A 30 -22.33 -37.21 -36.06
N SER A 31 -22.69 -38.06 -37.03
CA SER A 31 -21.73 -38.56 -38.01
C SER A 31 -21.31 -37.43 -38.94
N PHE A 32 -20.00 -37.15 -38.97
CA PHE A 32 -19.36 -36.21 -39.90
C PHE A 32 -19.74 -36.46 -41.37
N GLN A 33 -20.13 -37.71 -41.66
CA GLN A 33 -20.60 -38.19 -42.96
C GLN A 33 -21.90 -37.52 -43.44
N ALA A 34 -22.88 -37.29 -42.55
CA ALA A 34 -24.14 -36.63 -42.92
C ALA A 34 -23.95 -35.13 -43.24
N PHE A 35 -22.95 -34.50 -42.63
CA PHE A 35 -22.57 -33.11 -42.92
C PHE A 35 -21.87 -32.99 -44.28
N LEU A 36 -21.03 -33.96 -44.64
CA LEU A 36 -20.35 -34.01 -45.94
C LEU A 36 -21.31 -34.29 -47.10
N GLU A 37 -22.30 -35.18 -46.91
CA GLU A 37 -23.34 -35.42 -47.92
C GLU A 37 -24.20 -34.18 -48.18
N PHE A 38 -24.53 -33.41 -47.14
CA PHE A 38 -25.24 -32.13 -47.28
C PHE A 38 -24.44 -31.08 -48.05
N LEU A 39 -23.10 -31.08 -47.94
CA LEU A 39 -22.22 -30.17 -48.67
C LEU A 39 -21.99 -30.61 -50.12
N GLY A 40 -22.00 -31.91 -50.41
CA GLY A 40 -21.83 -32.46 -51.76
C GLY A 40 -23.02 -32.22 -52.70
N ASP A 41 -24.25 -32.24 -52.18
CA ASP A 41 -25.49 -32.03 -52.96
C ASP A 41 -25.77 -30.55 -53.27
N ALA A 42 -24.84 -29.67 -52.87
CA ALA A 42 -25.01 -28.23 -52.72
C ALA A 42 -24.18 -27.41 -53.72
N GLU A 43 -23.47 -28.10 -54.61
CA GLU A 43 -22.44 -27.54 -55.50
C GLU A 43 -23.00 -26.58 -56.58
N GLU A 44 -24.30 -26.66 -56.90
CA GLU A 44 -24.95 -25.83 -57.94
C GLU A 44 -25.62 -24.53 -57.44
N ASP A 45 -25.79 -24.31 -56.13
CA ASP A 45 -26.50 -23.14 -55.62
C ASP A 45 -25.54 -22.02 -55.19
N TRP A 46 -25.30 -21.05 -56.08
CA TRP A 46 -24.52 -19.81 -55.80
C TRP A 46 -24.97 -19.09 -54.51
N HIS A 47 -26.26 -19.17 -54.18
CA HIS A 47 -26.83 -18.61 -52.96
C HIS A 47 -26.32 -19.30 -51.69
N LEU A 48 -25.98 -20.59 -51.74
CA LEU A 48 -25.41 -21.32 -50.63
C LEU A 48 -23.97 -20.88 -50.36
N TRP A 49 -23.16 -20.71 -51.41
CA TRP A 49 -21.79 -20.19 -51.28
C TRP A 49 -21.77 -18.74 -50.75
N ALA A 50 -22.70 -17.90 -51.22
CA ALA A 50 -22.88 -16.55 -50.68
C ALA A 50 -23.30 -16.57 -49.20
N ALA A 51 -24.21 -17.47 -48.82
CA ALA A 51 -24.62 -17.65 -47.42
C ALA A 51 -23.46 -18.12 -46.55
N LEU A 52 -22.72 -19.16 -46.97
CA LEU A 52 -21.56 -19.69 -46.25
C LEU A 52 -20.46 -18.63 -46.06
N THR A 53 -20.21 -17.79 -47.08
CA THR A 53 -19.24 -16.69 -47.00
C THR A 53 -19.70 -15.61 -46.02
N ALA A 54 -20.99 -15.25 -46.05
CA ALA A 54 -21.58 -14.31 -45.10
C ALA A 54 -21.51 -14.85 -43.65
N PHE A 55 -21.81 -16.14 -43.45
CA PHE A 55 -21.68 -16.79 -42.14
C PHE A 55 -20.23 -16.84 -41.66
N GLY A 56 -19.27 -17.17 -42.52
CA GLY A 56 -17.85 -17.14 -42.21
C GLY A 56 -17.38 -15.75 -41.76
N THR A 57 -17.87 -14.70 -42.43
CA THR A 57 -17.55 -13.30 -42.09
C THR A 57 -18.16 -12.88 -40.75
N VAL A 58 -19.42 -13.24 -40.48
CA VAL A 58 -20.08 -12.97 -39.19
C VAL A 58 -19.39 -13.72 -38.06
N GLY A 59 -19.07 -15.00 -38.25
CA GLY A 59 -18.34 -15.81 -37.27
C GLY A 59 -16.96 -15.23 -36.94
N ALA A 60 -16.17 -14.88 -37.96
CA ALA A 60 -14.87 -14.24 -37.77
C ALA A 60 -14.99 -12.89 -37.04
N THR A 61 -16.02 -12.10 -37.33
CA THR A 61 -16.27 -10.81 -36.65
C THR A 61 -16.60 -11.01 -35.18
N VAL A 62 -17.43 -12.00 -34.83
CA VAL A 62 -17.76 -12.32 -33.43
C VAL A 62 -16.52 -12.79 -32.67
N VAL A 63 -15.70 -13.66 -33.26
CA VAL A 63 -14.44 -14.12 -32.66
C VAL A 63 -13.47 -12.95 -32.49
N ALA A 64 -13.34 -12.07 -33.49
CA ALA A 64 -12.49 -10.89 -33.41
C ALA A 64 -12.96 -9.91 -32.31
N LEU A 65 -14.27 -9.70 -32.16
CA LEU A 65 -14.84 -8.91 -31.07
C LEU A 65 -14.57 -9.54 -29.70
N TYR A 66 -14.72 -10.85 -29.59
CA TYR A 66 -14.42 -11.59 -28.35
C TYR A 66 -12.94 -11.49 -27.98
N LEU A 67 -12.03 -11.76 -28.92
CA LEU A 67 -10.58 -11.64 -28.71
C LEU A 67 -10.17 -10.20 -28.42
N SER A 68 -10.78 -9.21 -29.07
CA SER A 68 -10.54 -7.79 -28.79
C SER A 68 -11.02 -7.41 -27.39
N PHE A 69 -12.16 -7.94 -26.95
CA PHE A 69 -12.68 -7.73 -25.61
C PHE A 69 -11.80 -8.40 -24.55
N ASP A 70 -11.34 -9.64 -24.79
CA ASP A 70 -10.46 -10.34 -23.88
C ASP A 70 -9.06 -9.68 -23.83
N ALA A 71 -8.48 -9.34 -24.97
CA ALA A 71 -7.23 -8.58 -25.04
C ALA A 71 -7.36 -7.22 -24.36
N TRP A 72 -8.49 -6.51 -24.51
CA TRP A 72 -8.76 -5.27 -23.78
C TRP A 72 -8.87 -5.51 -22.28
N ARG A 73 -9.51 -6.60 -21.84
CA ARG A 73 -9.62 -6.99 -20.43
C ARG A 73 -8.26 -7.38 -19.83
N GLN A 74 -7.39 -8.03 -20.59
CA GLN A 74 -6.04 -8.38 -20.17
C GLN A 74 -5.12 -7.15 -20.14
N ASN A 75 -5.14 -6.30 -21.18
CA ASN A 75 -4.43 -5.02 -21.22
C ASN A 75 -4.89 -4.04 -20.13
N LYS A 76 -6.12 -4.20 -19.64
CA LYS A 76 -6.62 -3.42 -18.51
C LYS A 76 -5.87 -3.70 -17.21
N ALA A 77 -5.17 -4.80 -17.02
CA ALA A 77 -4.42 -5.02 -15.79
C ALA A 77 -2.91 -5.20 -16.02
N ALA A 78 -2.44 -5.06 -17.27
CA ALA A 78 -1.05 -5.34 -17.66
C ALA A 78 -0.04 -4.57 -16.80
N THR A 79 -0.19 -3.25 -16.67
CA THR A 79 0.69 -2.41 -15.84
C THR A 79 0.64 -2.83 -14.36
N ALA A 80 -0.55 -3.02 -13.80
CA ALA A 80 -0.73 -3.34 -12.39
C ALA A 80 -0.23 -4.76 -12.01
N ARG A 81 -0.24 -5.71 -12.95
CA ARG A 81 0.19 -7.11 -12.74
C ARG A 81 1.68 -7.26 -12.45
N VAL A 82 2.48 -6.28 -12.82
CA VAL A 82 3.95 -6.34 -12.69
C VAL A 82 4.49 -5.29 -11.70
N VAL A 83 3.59 -4.70 -10.91
CA VAL A 83 3.97 -3.92 -9.71
C VAL A 83 4.01 -4.87 -8.52
N SER A 84 5.14 -4.91 -7.82
CA SER A 84 5.39 -5.80 -6.69
C SER A 84 5.87 -5.02 -5.48
N ALA A 85 5.65 -5.60 -4.30
CA ALA A 85 6.16 -5.10 -3.05
C ALA A 85 6.55 -6.29 -2.18
N TRP A 86 7.72 -6.24 -1.54
CA TRP A 86 8.20 -7.27 -0.62
C TRP A 86 9.10 -6.64 0.45
N ILE A 87 9.41 -7.42 1.48
CA ILE A 87 10.37 -7.04 2.52
C ILE A 87 11.48 -8.08 2.58
N THR A 88 12.72 -7.62 2.72
CA THR A 88 13.89 -8.43 3.07
C THR A 88 14.21 -8.20 4.55
N ASP A 89 14.60 -9.25 5.25
CA ASP A 89 14.91 -9.26 6.68
C ASP A 89 16.22 -10.03 6.85
N ASP A 90 17.31 -9.27 6.86
CA ASP A 90 18.68 -9.79 6.84
C ASP A 90 19.37 -9.56 8.19
N TYR A 91 20.32 -10.43 8.51
CA TYR A 91 21.17 -10.31 9.69
C TYR A 91 22.62 -10.22 9.25
N GLU A 92 23.22 -9.04 9.42
CA GLU A 92 24.62 -8.79 9.10
C GLU A 92 25.46 -8.82 10.38
N PRO A 93 26.64 -9.47 10.41
CA PRO A 93 27.48 -9.42 11.59
C PRO A 93 27.98 -7.99 11.80
N ARG A 94 27.93 -7.50 13.05
CA ARG A 94 28.48 -6.20 13.40
C ARG A 94 29.97 -6.12 13.10
N SER A 95 30.44 -4.90 12.87
CA SER A 95 31.85 -4.59 12.59
C SER A 95 32.80 -5.04 13.72
N ASP A 96 32.32 -5.08 14.97
CA ASP A 96 33.04 -5.55 16.15
C ASP A 96 32.92 -7.08 16.39
N GLY A 97 32.08 -7.78 15.62
CA GLY A 97 31.80 -9.21 15.76
C GLY A 97 31.02 -9.60 17.03
N SER A 98 30.47 -8.64 17.78
CA SER A 98 29.80 -8.90 19.06
C SER A 98 28.39 -9.47 18.91
N SER A 99 27.67 -9.04 17.87
CA SER A 99 26.31 -9.47 17.59
C SER A 99 25.98 -9.37 16.09
N TYR A 100 24.77 -9.77 15.71
CA TYR A 100 24.20 -9.43 14.42
C TYR A 100 23.40 -8.13 14.52
N GLU A 101 23.43 -7.33 13.46
CA GLU A 101 22.54 -6.22 13.21
C GLU A 101 21.44 -6.68 12.24
N ARG A 102 20.19 -6.47 12.64
CA ARG A 102 19.02 -6.79 11.82
C ARG A 102 18.74 -5.62 10.89
N THR A 103 18.79 -5.86 9.59
CA THR A 103 18.48 -4.88 8.55
C THR A 103 17.23 -5.31 7.80
N ILE A 104 16.21 -4.45 7.81
CA ILE A 104 14.91 -4.73 7.20
C ILE A 104 14.65 -3.71 6.12
N LYS A 105 14.56 -4.15 4.87
CA LYS A 105 14.33 -3.26 3.72
C LYS A 105 13.00 -3.58 3.05
N MET A 106 12.19 -2.55 2.86
CA MET A 106 10.99 -2.61 2.06
C MET A 106 11.32 -2.25 0.61
N HIS A 107 10.91 -3.12 -0.31
CA HIS A 107 11.15 -2.99 -1.73
C HIS A 107 9.84 -2.78 -2.46
N LEU A 108 9.76 -1.75 -3.30
CA LEU A 108 8.62 -1.44 -4.15
C LEU A 108 9.10 -1.38 -5.60
N ALA A 109 8.69 -2.32 -6.43
CA ALA A 109 9.13 -2.40 -7.81
C ALA A 109 7.98 -2.25 -8.80
N ASN A 110 8.29 -1.60 -9.91
CA ASN A 110 7.41 -1.50 -11.06
C ASN A 110 8.16 -2.01 -12.29
N GLU A 111 7.91 -3.26 -12.68
CA GLU A 111 8.55 -3.86 -13.86
C GLU A 111 7.86 -3.49 -15.18
N SER A 112 6.80 -2.67 -15.12
CA SER A 112 6.09 -2.24 -16.32
C SER A 112 6.86 -1.17 -17.11
N ASN A 113 6.37 -0.89 -18.32
CA ASN A 113 6.89 0.19 -19.17
C ASN A 113 6.26 1.55 -18.87
N GLU A 114 5.33 1.63 -17.90
CA GLU A 114 4.64 2.87 -17.56
C GLU A 114 4.83 3.20 -16.07
N PRO A 115 4.87 4.47 -15.66
CA PRO A 115 4.94 4.82 -14.24
C PRO A 115 3.64 4.45 -13.51
N VAL A 116 3.72 4.24 -12.20
CA VAL A 116 2.54 4.21 -11.33
C VAL A 116 2.60 5.33 -10.31
N PHE A 117 1.44 5.79 -9.86
CA PHE A 117 1.31 7.05 -9.12
C PHE A 117 0.65 6.85 -7.75
N SER A 118 0.88 7.80 -6.85
CA SER A 118 0.21 7.87 -5.54
C SER A 118 0.25 6.53 -4.79
N ALA A 119 1.44 5.94 -4.75
CA ALA A 119 1.66 4.65 -4.14
C ALA A 119 1.71 4.78 -2.61
N THR A 120 1.05 3.87 -1.92
CA THR A 120 0.85 3.88 -0.47
C THR A 120 1.22 2.48 0.03
N PRO A 121 2.46 2.26 0.49
CA PRO A 121 2.81 1.01 1.13
C PRO A 121 2.16 0.95 2.52
N ASN A 122 1.83 -0.28 2.94
CA ASN A 122 1.39 -0.56 4.30
C ASN A 122 2.11 -1.82 4.78
N VAL A 123 2.93 -1.68 5.82
CA VAL A 123 3.66 -2.77 6.45
C VAL A 123 2.77 -3.43 7.48
N TYR A 124 2.83 -4.76 7.55
CA TYR A 124 2.09 -5.57 8.51
C TYR A 124 3.05 -6.45 9.31
N ILE A 125 2.80 -6.57 10.60
CA ILE A 125 3.49 -7.49 11.51
C ILE A 125 2.51 -8.53 12.09
N GLY A 126 3.00 -9.43 12.95
CA GLY A 126 2.16 -10.44 13.61
C GLY A 126 1.43 -11.34 12.62
N ASN A 127 2.15 -11.89 11.65
CA ASN A 127 1.59 -12.70 10.55
C ASN A 127 0.55 -11.97 9.68
N GLY A 128 0.78 -10.68 9.41
CA GLY A 128 -0.08 -9.91 8.50
C GLY A 128 -1.34 -9.34 9.14
N GLN A 129 -1.48 -9.42 10.47
CA GLN A 129 -2.68 -9.01 11.19
C GLN A 129 -2.68 -7.55 11.63
N VAL A 130 -1.49 -6.98 11.87
CA VAL A 130 -1.34 -5.66 12.48
C VAL A 130 -0.76 -4.67 11.47
N PRO A 131 -1.54 -3.70 10.97
CA PRO A 131 -1.05 -2.69 10.03
C PRO A 131 -0.29 -1.59 10.78
N LEU A 132 0.94 -1.29 10.36
CA LEU A 132 1.78 -0.23 10.92
C LEU A 132 1.88 1.01 10.02
N GLY A 133 1.34 0.95 8.80
CA GLY A 133 1.44 2.04 7.83
C GLY A 133 2.72 1.99 6.99
N PRO A 134 3.15 3.12 6.41
CA PRO A 134 4.22 3.16 5.43
C PRO A 134 5.63 3.15 6.04
N LEU A 135 5.75 3.28 7.37
CA LEU A 135 7.00 3.39 8.11
C LEU A 135 7.91 4.48 7.51
N SER A 136 9.10 4.11 7.01
CA SER A 136 10.08 5.04 6.41
C SER A 136 9.83 5.40 4.95
N ALA A 137 8.79 4.84 4.32
CA ALA A 137 8.42 5.27 2.98
C ALA A 137 7.51 6.52 3.03
N PRO A 138 7.78 7.53 2.18
CA PRO A 138 6.86 8.64 2.01
C PRO A 138 5.46 8.16 1.63
N SER A 139 4.41 8.74 2.20
CA SER A 139 3.04 8.35 1.91
C SER A 139 2.15 9.56 1.62
N PRO A 140 1.64 9.70 0.38
CA PRO A 140 1.87 8.83 -0.78
C PRO A 140 3.25 9.06 -1.44
N ILE A 141 3.85 7.99 -1.98
CA ILE A 141 4.93 8.08 -2.96
C ILE A 141 4.33 8.60 -4.26
N SER A 142 4.83 9.74 -4.75
CA SER A 142 4.24 10.40 -5.92
C SER A 142 4.30 9.53 -7.18
N VAL A 143 5.45 8.89 -7.43
CA VAL A 143 5.70 8.08 -8.61
C VAL A 143 6.62 6.90 -8.28
N ILE A 144 6.26 5.70 -8.73
CA ILE A 144 7.20 4.58 -8.88
C ILE A 144 7.55 4.49 -10.38
N PRO A 145 8.79 4.84 -10.79
CA PRO A 145 9.17 4.88 -12.20
C PRO A 145 9.09 3.51 -12.88
N PRO A 146 8.93 3.46 -14.22
CA PRO A 146 8.96 2.19 -14.94
C PRO A 146 10.33 1.51 -14.86
N ARG A 147 10.32 0.18 -14.74
CA ARG A 147 11.51 -0.69 -14.64
C ARG A 147 12.47 -0.26 -13.54
N ARG A 148 11.93 0.22 -12.42
CA ARG A 148 12.71 0.65 -11.25
C ARG A 148 12.15 0.04 -9.99
N GLU A 149 13.06 -0.05 -9.04
CA GLU A 149 12.82 -0.47 -7.67
C GLU A 149 13.17 0.70 -6.75
N LEU A 150 12.29 0.95 -5.78
CA LEU A 150 12.54 1.85 -4.67
C LEU A 150 12.75 1.00 -3.42
N VAL A 151 13.80 1.31 -2.67
CA VAL A 151 14.19 0.58 -1.47
C VAL A 151 14.18 1.54 -0.29
N PHE A 152 13.48 1.17 0.77
CA PHE A 152 13.37 1.94 2.00
C PHE A 152 13.82 1.07 3.18
N ASP A 153 14.75 1.59 3.97
CA ASP A 153 15.13 0.96 5.23
C ASP A 153 14.04 1.22 6.27
N ILE A 154 13.47 0.15 6.84
CA ILE A 154 12.41 0.19 7.85
C ILE A 154 12.86 -0.43 9.18
N SER A 155 14.16 -0.60 9.38
CA SER A 155 14.72 -1.24 10.58
C SER A 155 14.41 -0.45 11.84
N VAL A 156 14.69 0.85 11.85
CA VAL A 156 14.49 1.73 13.02
C VAL A 156 13.01 1.82 13.45
N PRO A 157 12.04 2.06 12.53
CA PRO A 157 10.63 2.04 12.89
C PRO A 157 10.14 0.74 13.52
N LEU A 158 10.75 -0.41 13.17
CA LEU A 158 10.34 -1.72 13.66
C LEU A 158 10.91 -2.07 15.04
N LEU A 159 11.84 -1.28 15.57
CA LEU A 159 12.40 -1.46 16.91
C LEU A 159 11.36 -1.30 18.03
N ALA A 160 10.29 -0.56 17.76
CA ALA A 160 9.19 -0.34 18.68
C ALA A 160 8.28 -1.56 18.86
N HIS A 161 8.50 -2.66 18.12
CA HIS A 161 7.60 -3.81 18.09
C HIS A 161 8.35 -5.13 18.24
N THR A 162 8.17 -5.80 19.39
CA THR A 162 8.73 -7.14 19.64
C THR A 162 8.28 -8.20 18.63
N ASP A 163 7.06 -8.10 18.10
CA ASP A 163 6.46 -9.05 17.17
C ASP A 163 6.69 -8.68 15.69
N SER A 164 7.72 -7.88 15.42
CA SER A 164 8.10 -7.45 14.06
C SER A 164 8.78 -8.53 13.23
N TRP A 165 8.79 -9.79 13.67
CA TRP A 165 9.36 -10.92 12.92
C TRP A 165 8.55 -11.19 11.66
N HIS A 166 9.24 -11.41 10.54
CA HIS A 166 8.62 -11.68 9.22
C HIS A 166 7.57 -10.62 8.80
N PRO A 167 7.96 -9.34 8.74
CA PRO A 167 7.04 -8.30 8.30
C PRO A 167 6.65 -8.53 6.84
N THR A 168 5.43 -8.12 6.49
CA THR A 168 4.92 -8.20 5.12
C THR A 168 4.42 -6.84 4.66
N VAL A 169 4.22 -6.65 3.36
CA VAL A 169 3.81 -5.35 2.80
C VAL A 169 2.67 -5.51 1.81
N SER A 170 1.70 -4.61 1.89
CA SER A 170 0.74 -4.36 0.82
C SER A 170 1.04 -3.02 0.15
N LEU A 171 0.65 -2.87 -1.10
CA LEU A 171 0.88 -1.66 -1.88
C LEU A 171 -0.39 -1.25 -2.61
N ALA A 172 -0.96 -0.10 -2.25
CA ALA A 172 -2.00 0.56 -3.03
C ALA A 172 -1.37 1.56 -4.00
N PHE A 173 -1.82 1.63 -5.25
CA PHE A 173 -1.26 2.55 -6.26
C PHE A 173 -2.27 2.85 -7.37
N ASN A 174 -2.04 3.95 -8.09
CA ASN A 174 -2.79 4.31 -9.28
C ASN A 174 -2.03 3.91 -10.55
N ASP A 175 -2.70 3.22 -11.46
CA ASP A 175 -2.17 2.99 -12.80
C ASP A 175 -2.24 4.28 -13.65
N PRO A 176 -1.57 4.34 -14.81
CA PRO A 176 -1.62 5.49 -15.73
C PRO A 176 -3.01 5.88 -16.21
N LYS A 177 -3.99 4.99 -16.06
CA LYS A 177 -5.39 5.20 -16.45
C LYS A 177 -6.23 5.68 -15.27
N GLY A 178 -5.60 6.04 -14.14
CA GLY A 178 -6.23 6.58 -12.94
C GLY A 178 -6.99 5.54 -12.12
N ARG A 179 -6.81 4.23 -12.38
CA ARG A 179 -7.46 3.18 -11.57
C ARG A 179 -6.58 2.83 -10.40
N ARG A 180 -7.22 2.69 -9.23
CA ARG A 180 -6.55 2.32 -8.00
C ARG A 180 -6.56 0.81 -7.83
N TRP A 181 -5.37 0.27 -7.63
CA TRP A 181 -5.10 -1.14 -7.41
C TRP A 181 -4.48 -1.32 -6.03
N ARG A 182 -4.69 -2.49 -5.43
CA ARG A 182 -4.01 -2.92 -4.22
C ARG A 182 -3.39 -4.29 -4.46
N ARG A 183 -2.08 -4.37 -4.26
CA ARG A 183 -1.35 -5.63 -4.15
C ARG A 183 -1.30 -6.02 -2.67
N LEU A 184 -1.86 -7.17 -2.33
CA LEU A 184 -1.80 -7.74 -0.99
C LEU A 184 -0.47 -8.49 -0.76
N PRO A 185 -0.09 -8.79 0.49
CA PRO A 185 1.13 -9.53 0.83
C PRO A 185 1.26 -10.90 0.16
N ASP A 186 0.14 -11.57 -0.11
CA ASP A 186 0.07 -12.87 -0.78
C ASP A 186 0.24 -12.77 -2.32
N GLY A 187 0.43 -11.55 -2.85
CA GLY A 187 0.55 -11.28 -4.28
C GLY A 187 -0.79 -11.02 -4.99
N THR A 188 -1.92 -11.19 -4.30
CA THR A 188 -3.26 -10.95 -4.86
C THR A 188 -3.42 -9.49 -5.27
N LEU A 189 -4.01 -9.27 -6.45
CA LEU A 189 -4.23 -7.93 -7.01
C LEU A 189 -5.72 -7.59 -7.05
N GLU A 190 -6.11 -6.56 -6.32
CA GLU A 190 -7.49 -6.09 -6.24
C GLU A 190 -7.67 -4.73 -6.90
N ASN A 191 -8.78 -4.55 -7.64
CA ASN A 191 -9.19 -3.22 -8.05
C ASN A 191 -9.99 -2.56 -6.92
N VAL A 192 -9.44 -1.48 -6.36
CA VAL A 192 -9.99 -0.78 -5.20
C VAL A 192 -10.45 0.64 -5.54
N SER A 193 -10.60 0.96 -6.83
CA SER A 193 -10.97 2.31 -7.32
C SER A 193 -12.28 2.85 -6.74
N ARG A 194 -13.18 1.97 -6.27
CA ARG A 194 -14.47 2.34 -5.67
C ARG A 194 -14.46 2.36 -4.14
N LYS A 195 -13.37 1.92 -3.50
CA LYS A 195 -13.25 1.93 -2.04
C LYS A 195 -12.83 3.33 -1.58
N LYS A 196 -13.46 3.82 -0.52
CA LYS A 196 -13.15 5.12 0.09
C LYS A 196 -12.32 4.91 1.35
N SER A 197 -11.52 5.90 1.70
CA SER A 197 -10.88 5.95 3.01
C SER A 197 -11.85 6.50 4.06
N ARG A 198 -11.76 5.98 5.27
CA ARG A 198 -12.55 6.39 6.44
C ARG A 198 -11.72 6.23 7.70
N TRP A 199 -12.07 6.96 8.75
CA TRP A 199 -11.54 6.65 10.08
C TRP A 199 -12.05 5.27 10.53
N SER A 200 -11.23 4.57 11.31
CA SER A 200 -11.66 3.36 12.02
C SER A 200 -12.89 3.66 12.87
N ASP A 201 -13.84 2.71 12.87
CA ASP A 201 -15.11 2.84 13.59
C ASP A 201 -14.92 2.68 15.11
N ASP A 202 -13.85 1.98 15.54
CA ASP A 202 -13.51 1.82 16.95
C ASP A 202 -13.00 3.14 17.55
N SER A 203 -13.75 3.64 18.53
CA SER A 203 -13.42 4.81 19.35
C SER A 203 -12.68 4.43 20.64
N ALA A 204 -12.05 3.25 20.68
CA ALA A 204 -11.33 2.76 21.85
C ALA A 204 -9.84 3.06 21.72
N THR A 205 -9.16 3.07 22.87
CA THR A 205 -7.70 3.14 23.06
C THR A 205 -6.92 2.55 21.91
N MET A 206 -5.88 3.26 21.47
CA MET A 206 -4.98 2.83 20.39
C MET A 206 -4.61 1.35 20.55
N ASP A 207 -4.77 0.56 19.48
CA ASP A 207 -4.39 -0.86 19.49
C ASP A 207 -2.94 -0.99 19.96
N GLU A 208 -2.72 -1.63 21.11
CA GLU A 208 -1.40 -1.76 21.74
C GLU A 208 -0.37 -2.35 20.78
N ARG A 209 -0.80 -3.24 19.87
CA ARG A 209 0.08 -3.85 18.86
C ARG A 209 0.56 -2.83 17.83
N VAL A 210 -0.26 -1.82 17.53
CA VAL A 210 0.12 -0.70 16.64
C VAL A 210 0.85 0.39 17.41
N ARG A 211 0.52 0.62 18.68
CA ARG A 211 1.26 1.52 19.58
C ARG A 211 2.71 1.08 19.74
N GLY A 212 2.96 -0.22 19.82
CA GLY A 212 4.28 -0.77 20.13
C GLY A 212 4.56 -0.81 21.64
N ASP A 213 5.80 -1.15 21.98
CA ASP A 213 6.23 -1.47 23.34
C ASP A 213 6.50 -0.23 24.20
N ASP A 214 6.43 -0.37 25.53
CA ASP A 214 6.77 0.67 26.51
C ASP A 214 8.29 0.84 26.67
N THR A 215 8.97 1.22 25.59
CA THR A 215 10.43 1.38 25.58
C THR A 215 10.85 2.70 24.96
N VAL A 216 12.07 3.16 25.26
CA VAL A 216 12.64 4.37 24.64
C VAL A 216 12.87 4.23 23.13
N LEU A 217 12.74 3.02 22.58
CA LEU A 217 12.81 2.73 21.14
C LEU A 217 11.45 2.94 20.44
N ASN A 218 10.39 3.17 21.21
CA ASN A 218 9.08 3.52 20.69
C ASN A 218 8.83 5.04 20.72
N PRO A 219 8.72 5.72 19.57
CA PRO A 219 8.49 7.16 19.53
C PRO A 219 7.11 7.55 20.07
N MET A 220 6.11 6.66 20.01
CA MET A 220 4.78 6.93 20.56
C MET A 220 4.81 6.94 22.09
N PHE A 221 5.51 5.98 22.70
CA PHE A 221 5.72 5.95 24.15
C PHE A 221 6.39 7.24 24.67
N ILE A 222 7.44 7.70 23.99
CA ILE A 222 8.11 8.96 24.35
C ILE A 222 7.18 10.17 24.18
N THR A 223 6.32 10.14 23.17
CA THR A 223 5.30 11.18 22.94
C THR A 223 4.28 11.21 24.07
N GLU A 224 3.79 10.06 24.50
CA GLU A 224 2.84 9.96 25.61
C GLU A 224 3.47 10.46 26.92
N ILE A 225 4.71 10.07 27.24
CA ILE A 225 5.42 10.59 28.43
C ILE A 225 5.59 12.11 28.35
N PHE A 226 5.95 12.64 27.18
CA PHE A 226 6.11 14.08 26.99
C PHE A 226 4.78 14.82 27.20
N LEU A 227 3.70 14.33 26.61
CA LEU A 227 2.38 14.94 26.75
C LEU A 227 1.85 14.83 28.19
N GLU A 228 2.03 13.68 28.84
CA GLU A 228 1.68 13.50 30.26
C GLU A 228 2.50 14.44 31.15
N GLY A 229 3.80 14.59 30.89
CA GLY A 229 4.67 15.52 31.60
C GLY A 229 4.22 16.98 31.45
N LEU A 230 3.72 17.37 30.28
CA LEU A 230 3.11 18.69 30.07
C LEU A 230 1.77 18.85 30.82
N GLU A 231 1.02 17.78 31.05
CA GLU A 231 -0.26 17.85 31.78
C GLU A 231 -0.08 17.93 33.31
N GLN A 232 1.13 17.70 33.83
CA GLN A 232 1.43 17.85 35.26
C GLN A 232 1.42 19.33 35.71
N ASN A 233 1.22 19.57 37.01
CA ASN A 233 1.29 20.92 37.57
C ASN A 233 2.74 21.43 37.50
N GLU A 234 2.97 22.51 36.75
CA GLU A 234 4.27 23.20 36.56
C GLU A 234 5.35 22.37 35.81
N PRO A 235 5.18 22.12 34.50
CA PRO A 235 6.23 21.51 33.68
C PRO A 235 7.49 22.40 33.70
N THR A 236 8.65 21.78 33.88
CA THR A 236 9.97 22.45 33.94
C THR A 236 10.97 21.73 33.05
N PHE A 237 12.00 22.44 32.61
CA PHE A 237 13.07 21.86 31.79
C PHE A 237 13.70 20.64 32.47
N GLU A 238 14.01 20.71 33.77
CA GLU A 238 14.64 19.62 34.51
C GLU A 238 13.79 18.35 34.56
N HIS A 239 12.46 18.48 34.67
CA HIS A 239 11.55 17.33 34.65
C HIS A 239 11.43 16.73 33.25
N MET A 240 11.45 17.58 32.22
CA MET A 240 11.26 17.15 30.84
C MET A 240 12.56 16.64 30.19
N GLN A 241 13.72 17.11 30.66
CA GLN A 241 15.05 16.81 30.11
C GLN A 241 15.28 15.33 29.74
N PRO A 242 14.83 14.32 30.51
CA PRO A 242 15.03 12.92 30.15
C PRO A 242 14.42 12.52 28.80
N VAL A 243 13.33 13.16 28.37
CA VAL A 243 12.63 12.88 27.10
C VAL A 243 12.96 13.87 25.98
N LEU A 244 13.70 14.94 26.27
CA LEU A 244 14.09 15.95 25.28
C LEU A 244 15.39 15.57 24.57
N ALA A 245 15.48 15.98 23.31
CA ALA A 245 16.66 15.78 22.48
C ALA A 245 17.79 16.69 22.93
N GLU A 246 18.99 16.14 23.08
CA GLU A 246 20.18 16.91 23.47
C GLU A 246 20.56 17.94 22.38
N SER A 247 20.36 17.56 21.11
CA SER A 247 20.59 18.43 19.96
C SER A 247 19.72 19.70 19.93
N ALA A 248 18.65 19.74 20.74
CA ALA A 248 17.74 20.88 20.87
C ALA A 248 17.70 21.43 22.31
N ALA A 249 18.68 21.09 23.15
CA ALA A 249 18.65 21.42 24.58
C ALA A 249 18.63 22.93 24.85
N GLU A 250 19.36 23.73 24.06
CA GLU A 250 19.36 25.19 24.18
C GLU A 250 17.98 25.77 23.89
N ASP A 251 17.35 25.34 22.79
CA ASP A 251 16.00 25.77 22.42
C ASP A 251 14.99 25.42 23.52
N TRP A 252 15.07 24.21 24.07
CA TRP A 252 14.18 23.75 25.15
C TRP A 252 14.39 24.49 26.48
N ALA A 253 15.61 24.94 26.78
CA ALA A 253 15.91 25.69 28.00
C ALA A 253 15.27 27.09 27.98
N GLU A 254 15.04 27.65 26.79
CA GLU A 254 14.43 28.97 26.61
C GLU A 254 12.88 28.94 26.51
N VAL A 255 12.28 27.75 26.45
CA VAL A 255 10.83 27.58 26.29
C VAL A 255 10.06 28.08 27.53
N ASN A 256 8.98 28.82 27.27
CA ASN A 256 7.96 29.11 28.27
C ASN A 256 7.01 27.90 28.44
N TRP A 257 7.31 27.04 29.41
CA TRP A 257 6.59 25.78 29.63
C TRP A 257 5.08 25.94 29.90
N ALA A 258 4.67 27.01 30.58
CA ALA A 258 3.25 27.26 30.86
C ALA A 258 2.47 27.63 29.59
N GLU A 259 3.09 28.42 28.71
CA GLU A 259 2.53 28.76 27.40
C GLU A 259 2.46 27.54 26.50
N LEU A 260 3.53 26.74 26.45
CA LEU A 260 3.55 25.50 25.69
C LEU A 260 2.46 24.52 26.16
N GLN A 261 2.31 24.34 27.48
CA GLN A 261 1.23 23.53 28.05
C GLN A 261 -0.14 24.00 27.55
N GLN A 262 -0.39 25.32 27.55
CA GLN A 262 -1.64 25.88 27.08
C GLN A 262 -1.87 25.65 25.57
N GLU A 263 -0.85 25.84 24.75
CA GLU A 263 -0.93 25.65 23.29
C GLU A 263 -1.19 24.21 22.88
N VAL A 264 -0.64 23.27 23.64
CA VAL A 264 -0.75 21.83 23.36
C VAL A 264 -1.98 21.23 24.06
N SER A 265 -2.55 21.93 25.04
CA SER A 265 -3.77 21.48 25.72
C SER A 265 -4.91 21.25 24.73
N GLY A 266 -5.46 20.04 24.72
CA GLY A 266 -6.52 19.63 23.79
C GLY A 266 -6.03 18.92 22.52
N TYR A 267 -4.72 18.85 22.28
CA TYR A 267 -4.17 17.99 21.24
C TYR A 267 -3.95 16.57 21.74
N ARG A 268 -4.26 15.58 20.89
CA ARG A 268 -4.06 14.14 21.18
C ARG A 268 -3.33 13.44 20.05
N PRO A 269 -2.44 12.48 20.35
CA PRO A 269 -1.71 11.76 19.33
C PRO A 269 -2.64 10.87 18.50
N THR A 270 -2.41 10.87 17.19
CA THR A 270 -2.97 9.85 16.30
C THR A 270 -2.08 8.60 16.32
N SER A 271 -2.60 7.46 15.90
CA SER A 271 -1.82 6.21 15.78
C SER A 271 -0.79 6.20 14.65
N MET A 272 -0.65 7.28 13.89
CA MET A 272 0.22 7.35 12.73
C MET A 272 1.55 8.02 13.05
N ILE A 273 2.62 7.27 12.83
CA ILE A 273 3.99 7.77 12.90
C ILE A 273 4.54 7.88 11.46
N ASP A 274 5.02 9.07 11.10
CA ASP A 274 5.70 9.36 9.84
C ASP A 274 7.21 9.33 10.07
N TYR A 275 7.96 8.57 9.28
CA TYR A 275 9.42 8.49 9.39
C TYR A 275 10.07 9.10 8.12
N PRO A 276 10.22 10.43 8.06
CA PRO A 276 10.75 11.10 6.87
C PRO A 276 12.24 10.83 6.62
N ALA A 277 12.96 10.29 7.61
CA ALA A 277 14.34 9.83 7.53
C ALA A 277 14.59 8.78 8.62
N PRO A 278 15.64 7.94 8.53
CA PRO A 278 15.85 6.81 9.45
C PRO A 278 15.89 7.18 10.94
N ARG A 279 16.39 8.38 11.28
CA ARG A 279 16.51 8.86 12.66
C ARG A 279 15.51 9.96 13.03
N ILE A 280 14.45 10.13 12.25
CA ILE A 280 13.43 11.15 12.50
C ILE A 280 12.06 10.48 12.46
N ALA A 281 11.28 10.70 13.51
CA ALA A 281 9.89 10.33 13.58
C ALA A 281 9.04 11.59 13.76
N ARG A 282 7.83 11.58 13.20
CA ARG A 282 6.84 12.62 13.42
C ARG A 282 5.52 11.99 13.81
N ILE A 283 4.96 12.48 14.90
CA ILE A 283 3.63 12.08 15.36
C ILE A 283 2.69 13.25 15.15
N LYS A 284 1.58 12.97 14.47
CA LYS A 284 0.51 13.94 14.27
C LYS A 284 -0.32 14.01 15.55
N LEU A 285 -0.44 15.22 16.07
CA LEU A 285 -1.33 15.57 17.15
C LEU A 285 -2.58 16.25 16.56
N SER A 286 -3.76 15.76 16.89
CA SER A 286 -5.05 16.28 16.41
C SER A 286 -5.71 17.09 17.51
N GLY A 287 -6.21 18.29 17.19
CA GLY A 287 -7.08 19.07 18.08
C GLY A 287 -8.51 18.51 18.17
N ASP A 288 -8.89 17.64 17.23
CA ASP A 288 -10.10 16.82 17.36
C ASP A 288 -9.77 15.58 18.21
N THR A 289 -10.12 15.65 19.50
CA THR A 289 -9.89 14.58 20.48
C THR A 289 -10.65 13.30 20.16
N THR A 290 -11.70 13.36 19.32
CA THR A 290 -12.43 12.14 18.91
C THR A 290 -11.60 11.24 18.00
N LEU A 291 -10.49 11.75 17.46
CA LEU A 291 -9.56 11.03 16.59
C LEU A 291 -8.37 10.40 17.32
N GLU A 292 -8.29 10.56 18.64
CA GLU A 292 -7.26 9.94 19.45
C GLU A 292 -7.22 8.42 19.22
N GLY A 293 -6.01 7.90 18.94
CA GLY A 293 -5.79 6.48 18.63
C GLY A 293 -6.43 5.97 17.32
N ARG A 294 -7.26 6.75 16.63
CA ARG A 294 -7.90 6.31 15.38
C ARG A 294 -6.91 6.20 14.23
N GLN A 295 -7.26 5.37 13.26
CA GLN A 295 -6.47 5.15 12.05
C GLN A 295 -7.31 5.45 10.80
N VAL A 296 -6.67 5.89 9.73
CA VAL A 296 -7.29 5.97 8.41
C VAL A 296 -7.25 4.58 7.80
N GLN A 297 -8.43 4.00 7.58
CA GLN A 297 -8.61 2.72 6.91
C GLN A 297 -9.12 2.93 5.48
N GLY A 298 -8.85 1.95 4.63
CA GLY A 298 -9.36 1.89 3.26
C GLY A 298 -8.38 2.41 2.22
N ASP A 299 -8.76 2.22 0.96
CA ASP A 299 -7.86 2.40 -0.19
C ASP A 299 -8.19 3.67 -0.99
N GLY A 300 -8.94 4.62 -0.42
CA GLY A 300 -9.31 5.86 -1.08
C GLY A 300 -8.23 6.94 -1.01
N THR A 301 -8.62 8.17 -1.33
CA THR A 301 -7.78 9.35 -1.07
C THR A 301 -7.63 9.58 0.43
N GLY A 302 -6.47 10.06 0.87
CA GLY A 302 -6.22 10.39 2.28
C GLY A 302 -7.26 11.36 2.85
N ILE A 303 -7.42 11.34 4.17
CA ILE A 303 -8.32 12.25 4.88
C ILE A 303 -7.52 13.46 5.33
N GLU A 304 -7.93 14.66 4.90
CA GLU A 304 -7.34 15.92 5.35
C GLU A 304 -7.79 16.24 6.77
N LEU A 305 -6.83 16.59 7.62
CA LEU A 305 -7.06 17.09 8.97
C LEU A 305 -6.86 18.61 8.97
N ARG A 306 -7.74 19.34 9.66
CA ARG A 306 -7.74 20.81 9.67
C ARG A 306 -6.96 21.41 10.84
N ASP A 307 -6.90 20.72 11.97
CA ASP A 307 -6.30 21.21 13.20
C ASP A 307 -5.24 20.22 13.70
N VAL A 308 -4.00 20.46 13.29
CA VAL A 308 -2.90 19.50 13.45
C VAL A 308 -1.63 20.21 13.91
N GLN A 309 -0.98 19.62 14.89
CA GLN A 309 0.41 19.86 15.22
C GLN A 309 1.23 18.59 14.99
N PHE A 310 2.55 18.75 14.86
CA PHE A 310 3.49 17.65 14.76
C PHE A 310 4.43 17.68 15.94
N LEU A 311 4.55 16.56 16.62
CA LEU A 311 5.68 16.29 17.49
C LEU A 311 6.78 15.64 16.65
N THR A 312 7.95 16.27 16.60
CA THR A 312 9.12 15.76 15.89
C THR A 312 10.06 15.13 16.90
N LEU A 313 10.45 13.87 16.66
CA LEU A 313 11.38 13.13 17.48
C LEU A 313 12.62 12.78 16.67
N VAL A 314 13.76 12.73 17.35
CA VAL A 314 15.04 12.28 16.81
C VAL A 314 15.51 11.03 17.54
N PHE A 315 16.16 10.12 16.82
CA PHE A 315 16.73 8.92 17.41
C PHE A 315 18.20 9.16 17.81
N GLU A 316 18.46 9.13 19.11
CA GLU A 316 19.80 9.23 19.71
C GLU A 316 20.29 7.83 20.08
N THR A 317 21.42 7.38 19.52
CA THR A 317 21.86 5.98 19.63
C THR A 317 21.95 5.46 21.08
N GLU A 318 22.37 6.30 22.03
CA GLU A 318 22.52 5.91 23.44
C GLU A 318 21.31 6.18 24.33
N ARG A 319 20.27 6.81 23.80
CA ARG A 319 19.10 7.28 24.57
C ARG A 319 17.77 6.75 23.99
N GLY A 320 17.72 6.44 22.70
CA GLY A 320 16.49 6.12 21.96
C GLY A 320 15.84 7.37 21.36
N TRP A 321 14.52 7.35 21.18
CA TRP A 321 13.78 8.50 20.65
C TRP A 321 13.68 9.64 21.66
N ARG A 322 13.90 10.87 21.20
CA ARG A 322 13.79 12.08 22.02
C ARG A 322 13.04 13.19 21.30
N VAL A 323 12.28 13.98 22.04
CA VAL A 323 11.49 15.08 21.50
C VAL A 323 12.41 16.20 21.06
N PHE A 324 12.44 16.46 19.76
CA PHE A 324 13.22 17.52 19.16
C PHE A 324 12.45 18.85 19.14
N GLY A 325 11.15 18.80 18.83
CA GLY A 325 10.33 20.00 18.74
C GLY A 325 8.86 19.70 18.48
N ILE A 326 8.01 20.70 18.68
CA ILE A 326 6.57 20.65 18.46
C ILE A 326 6.10 21.82 17.59
N GLY A 327 5.09 21.59 16.76
CA GLY A 327 4.46 22.61 15.92
C GLY A 327 4.33 22.16 14.46
N GLY A 328 4.93 22.90 13.53
CA GLY A 328 4.91 22.55 12.10
C GLY A 328 5.75 21.32 11.77
N ALA A 329 5.45 20.64 10.66
CA ALA A 329 6.25 19.51 10.17
C ALA A 329 7.66 19.96 9.78
N LEU A 330 8.64 19.72 10.66
CA LEU A 330 10.05 20.05 10.46
C LEU A 330 10.69 19.14 9.43
N ARG A 331 11.32 19.70 8.40
CA ARG A 331 11.98 18.91 7.34
C ARG A 331 13.30 18.28 7.84
N PRO A 332 13.68 17.08 7.36
CA PRO A 332 14.91 16.40 7.78
C PRO A 332 16.18 17.24 7.60
N ASP A 333 16.26 18.03 6.52
CA ASP A 333 17.40 18.88 6.20
C ASP A 333 17.59 20.08 7.15
N ARG A 334 16.67 20.28 8.10
CA ARG A 334 16.73 21.34 9.11
C ARG A 334 17.11 20.84 10.50
N ILE A 335 17.28 19.53 10.69
CA ILE A 335 17.64 18.93 11.97
C ILE A 335 19.14 18.65 11.98
N TYR A 336 19.83 19.25 12.94
CA TYR A 336 21.26 19.04 13.16
C TYR A 336 21.46 18.06 14.31
N PHE A 337 22.22 16.99 14.08
CA PHE A 337 22.40 15.90 15.05
C PHE A 337 23.67 16.02 15.90
N GLY A 338 24.49 17.06 15.74
CA GLY A 338 25.75 17.20 16.48
C GLY A 338 26.89 16.29 16.00
N ASP A 339 26.57 15.03 15.71
CA ASP A 339 27.49 13.95 15.34
C ASP A 339 27.37 13.48 13.88
N SER A 340 28.18 12.48 13.50
CA SER A 340 28.13 11.85 12.19
C SER A 340 26.85 11.02 12.01
N LEU A 341 26.11 11.26 10.94
CA LEU A 341 25.00 10.39 10.52
C LEU A 341 25.44 8.96 10.15
N GLN A 342 26.75 8.68 10.12
CA GLN A 342 27.31 7.38 9.80
C GLN A 342 27.44 6.43 11.01
N ASP A 343 27.17 6.91 12.22
CA ASP A 343 27.32 6.04 13.40
C ASP A 343 26.29 4.90 13.36
N GLU A 344 26.73 3.66 13.58
CA GLU A 344 25.82 2.51 13.64
C GLU A 344 24.79 2.70 14.75
N ILE A 345 23.53 2.30 14.51
CA ILE A 345 22.49 2.31 15.54
C ILE A 345 22.78 1.15 16.49
N ARG A 346 23.45 1.48 17.60
CA ARG A 346 23.75 0.54 18.68
C ARG A 346 22.50 0.23 19.50
N LEU A 347 21.71 -0.73 19.04
CA LEU A 347 20.78 -1.45 19.90
C LEU A 347 21.60 -2.11 21.02
N TYR A 348 21.30 -1.75 22.28
CA TYR A 348 22.07 -2.10 23.48
C TYR A 348 22.49 -3.57 23.57
N SER A 349 23.63 -3.76 24.23
CA SER A 349 24.19 -5.01 24.78
C SER A 349 23.41 -5.53 25.98
#